data_AF-A0A843CBU8-F1
#
_entry.id   AF-A0A843CBU8-F1
#
_cell.length_a   1.000
_cell.length_b   1.000
_cell.length_c   1.000
_cell.angle_alpha   90.00
_cell.angle_beta   90.00
_cell.angle_gamma   90.00
#
_symmetry.space_group_name_H-M   'P 1'
#
loop_
_entity.id
_entity.type
_entity.pdbx_description
1 polymer ?
#
loop_
_entity_poly.entity_id
_entity_poly.type
_entity_poly.pdbx_seq_one_letter_code
_entity_poly.pdbx_strand_id
1 'polypeptide(L)' 'MSRTVSARIPTALHDELRERCNLIGESINDFVKASIEMCLHDSSDFDFGDDVIEELERQKSELEKN' A
#
# COMPACT_ATOMS: atom_id res chain seq x y z
N MET A 1 26.29 1.27 -2.48
CA MET A 1 26.12 1.85 -1.12
C MET A 1 24.65 2.08 -0.90
N SER A 2 24.05 1.53 0.16
CA SER A 2 22.69 1.92 0.55
C SER A 2 22.74 3.33 1.18
N ARG A 3 21.79 4.17 0.81
CA ARG A 3 21.56 5.47 1.46
C ARG A 3 20.25 5.35 2.23
N THR A 4 20.27 5.71 3.51
CA THR A 4 19.05 5.75 4.32
C THR A 4 18.38 7.10 4.18
N VAL A 5 17.09 7.10 3.88
CA VAL A 5 16.24 8.29 3.88
C VAL A 5 15.23 8.12 5.02
N SER A 6 15.03 9.18 5.81
CA SER A 6 13.99 9.22 6.84
C SER A 6 13.01 10.34 6.52
N ALA A 7 11.73 10.05 6.68
CA ALA A 7 10.65 11.00 6.49
C ALA A 7 9.63 10.86 7.63
N ARG A 8 8.94 11.97 7.95
CA ARG A 8 7.81 11.97 8.87
C ARG A 8 6.55 12.17 8.06
N ILE A 9 5.55 11.34 8.30
CA ILE A 9 4.23 11.45 7.68
C ILE A 9 3.16 11.60 8.77
N PRO A 10 2.02 12.25 8.47
CA PRO A 10 0.86 12.27 9.35
C PRO A 10 0.44 10.87 9.81
N THR A 11 -0.01 10.74 11.06
CA THR A 11 -0.45 9.46 11.65
C THR A 11 -1.53 8.77 10.82
N ALA A 12 -2.52 9.53 10.32
CA ALA A 12 -3.58 8.97 9.48
C ALA A 12 -3.04 8.30 8.20
N LEU A 13 -2.06 8.91 7.53
CA LEU A 13 -1.45 8.33 6.34
C LEU A 13 -0.59 7.11 6.68
N HIS A 14 0.09 7.13 7.82
CA HIS A 14 0.84 5.98 8.30
C HIS A 14 -0.07 4.79 8.61
N ASP A 15 -1.21 5.04 9.24
CA ASP A 15 -2.18 4.00 9.60
C ASP A 15 -2.78 3.37 8.35
N GLU A 16 -3.18 4.17 7.36
CA GLU A 16 -3.66 3.68 6.07
C GLU A 16 -2.60 2.85 5.34
N LEU A 17 -1.36 3.35 5.27
CA LEU A 17 -0.26 2.63 4.63
C LEU A 17 -0.02 1.27 5.31
N ARG A 18 -0.04 1.24 6.66
CA ARG A 18 0.11 0.02 7.43
C ARG A 18 -1.03 -0.97 7.16
N GLU A 19 -2.27 -0.49 7.08
CA GLU A 19 -3.42 -1.35 6.75
C GLU A 19 -3.27 -1.98 5.37
N ARG A 20 -2.92 -1.19 4.35
CA ARG A 20 -2.65 -1.70 2.99
C ARG A 20 -1.53 -2.75 2.99
N CYS A 21 -0.41 -2.44 3.64
CA CYS A 21 0.72 -3.38 3.75
C CYS A 21 0.32 -4.70 4.43
N ASN A 22 -0.52 -4.63 5.49
CA ASN A 22 -1.02 -5.82 6.16
C ASN A 22 -1.94 -6.67 5.27
N LEU A 23 -2.74 -6.05 4.40
CA LEU A 23 -3.63 -6.75 3.49
C LEU A 23 -2.85 -7.59 2.47
N ILE A 24 -1.76 -7.02 1.94
CA ILE A 24 -0.94 -7.68 0.92
C ILE A 24 0.19 -8.54 1.51
N GLY A 25 0.40 -8.46 2.82
CA GLY A 25 1.43 -9.22 3.53
C GLY A 25 2.86 -8.69 3.35
N GLU A 26 3.01 -7.42 2.97
CA GLU A 26 4.30 -6.80 2.66
C GLU A 26 4.75 -5.81 3.73
N SER A 27 6.05 -5.49 3.73
CA SER A 27 6.59 -4.49 4.65
C SER A 27 6.35 -3.06 4.13
N ILE A 28 6.13 -2.11 5.05
CA ILE A 28 6.02 -0.67 4.70
C ILE A 28 7.24 -0.19 3.89
N ASN A 29 8.43 -0.69 4.23
CA ASN A 29 9.65 -0.29 3.53
C ASN A 29 9.67 -0.77 2.09
N ASP A 30 9.19 -1.98 1.82
CA ASP A 30 9.19 -2.53 0.46
C ASP A 30 8.10 -1.89 -0.39
N PHE A 31 6.92 -1.66 0.19
CA PHE A 31 5.86 -0.86 -0.43
C PHE A 31 6.35 0.53 -0.84
N VAL A 32 7.04 1.25 0.05
CA VAL A 32 7.55 2.61 -0.23
C VAL A 32 8.66 2.59 -1.28
N LYS A 33 9.57 1.61 -1.26
CA LYS A 33 10.59 1.47 -2.32
C LYS A 33 9.95 1.23 -3.69
N ALA A 34 8.98 0.33 -3.75
CA ALA A 34 8.23 0.04 -4.96
C ALA A 34 7.44 1.26 -5.45
N SER A 35 6.85 2.03 -4.53
CA SER A 35 6.16 3.27 -4.87
C SER A 35 7.10 4.31 -5.51
N ILE A 36 8.33 4.40 -5.01
CA ILE A 36 9.36 5.27 -5.61
C ILE A 36 9.74 4.77 -7.00
N GLU A 37 9.89 3.46 -7.18
CA GLU A 37 10.19 2.84 -8.48
C GLU A 37 9.07 3.11 -9.49
N MET A 38 7.82 2.87 -9.10
CA MET A 38 6.62 3.17 -9.88
C MET A 38 6.58 4.64 -10.29
N CYS A 39 6.82 5.58 -9.36
CA CYS A 39 6.84 7.02 -9.68
C CYS A 39 7.98 7.44 -10.63
N LEU A 40 9.11 6.72 -10.64
CA LEU A 40 10.26 7.06 -11.48
C LEU A 40 10.21 6.40 -12.86
N HIS A 41 9.55 5.24 -12.96
CA HIS A 41 9.57 4.39 -14.14
C HIS A 41 8.19 4.11 -14.74
N ASP A 42 7.12 4.63 -14.12
CA ASP A 42 5.71 4.33 -14.43
C ASP A 42 5.39 2.82 -14.41
N SER A 43 6.23 2.02 -13.73
CA SER A 43 6.08 0.58 -13.57
C SER A 43 6.84 0.10 -12.34
N SER A 44 6.33 -0.94 -11.68
CA SER A 44 7.05 -1.75 -10.70
C SER A 44 6.53 -3.19 -10.77
N ASP A 45 7.38 -4.17 -10.46
CA ASP A 45 6.97 -5.58 -10.37
C ASP A 45 6.25 -5.89 -9.03
N PHE A 46 6.15 -4.91 -8.15
CA PHE A 46 5.50 -5.02 -6.85
C PHE A 46 3.97 -5.05 -7.01
N ASP A 47 3.33 -6.01 -6.36
CA ASP A 47 1.88 -6.10 -6.27
C ASP A 47 1.37 -5.21 -5.12
N PHE A 48 0.73 -4.10 -5.47
CA PHE A 48 0.14 -3.18 -4.50
C PHE A 48 -1.20 -3.68 -3.92
N GLY A 49 -1.72 -4.81 -4.42
CA GLY A 49 -2.94 -5.45 -3.94
C GLY A 49 -4.21 -4.69 -4.30
N ASP A 50 -4.21 -3.94 -5.39
CA ASP A 50 -5.37 -3.18 -5.86
C ASP A 50 -6.60 -4.10 -6.02
N ASP A 51 -6.40 -5.28 -6.61
CA ASP A 51 -7.45 -6.31 -6.75
C ASP A 51 -8.03 -6.77 -5.40
N VAL A 52 -7.19 -6.91 -4.37
CA VAL A 52 -7.61 -7.33 -3.02
C VAL A 52 -8.43 -6.24 -2.34
N ILE A 53 -8.00 -4.98 -2.51
CA ILE A 53 -8.69 -3.81 -1.96
C ILE A 53 -10.06 -3.67 -2.62
N GLU A 54 -10.14 -3.75 -3.95
CA GLU A 54 -11.41 -3.68 -4.69
C GLU A 54 -12.39 -4.77 -4.26
N GLU A 55 -11.93 -6.01 -4.08
CA GLU A 55 -12.78 -7.11 -3.63
C GLU A 55 -13.31 -6.87 -2.20
N LEU A 56 -12.47 -6.38 -1.29
CA LEU A 56 -12.88 -6.05 0.08
C LEU A 56 -13.91 -4.92 0.12
N GLU A 57 -13.73 -3.88 -0.69
CA GLU A 57 -14.69 -2.78 -0.80
C GLU A 57 -16.04 -3.28 -1.36
N ARG A 58 -16.00 -4.17 -2.35
CA ARG A 58 -17.21 -4.80 -2.89
C ARG A 58 -17.95 -5.59 -1.81
N GLN A 59 -17.26 -6.49 -1.11
CA GLN A 59 -17.86 -7.33 -0.05
C GLN A 59 -18.46 -6.49 1.08
N LYS A 60 -17.76 -5.42 1.49
CA LYS A 60 -18.27 -4.48 2.49
C LYS A 60 -19.57 -3.83 2.03
N SER A 61 -19.64 -3.40 0.77
CA SER A 61 -20.84 -2.78 0.21
C SER A 61 -22.04 -3.75 0.11
N GLU A 62 -21.80 -5.05 -0.02
CA GLU A 62 -22.84 -6.08 -0.07
C GLU A 62 -23.37 -6.41 1.33
N LEU A 63 -22.49 -6.43 2.33
CA LEU A 63 -22.84 -6.61 3.74
C LEU A 63 -23.66 -5.44 4.29
N GLU A 64 -23.36 -4.21 3.91
CA GLU A 64 -24.10 -3.01 4.36
C GLU A 64 -25.50 -2.89 3.73
N LYS A 65 -25.80 -3.67 2.68
CA LYS A 65 -27.11 -3.68 2.00
C LYS A 65 -28.10 -4.70 2.56
N ASN A 66 -27.66 -5.60 3.43
CA ASN A 66 -28.50 -6.63 4.10
C ASN A 66 -28.83 -6.22 5.54
#